data_AF-A0A2G6GSL1-F1
#
_entry.id   AF-A0A2G6GSL1-F1
#
_cell.length_a   1.000
_cell.length_b   1.000
_cell.length_c   1.000
_cell.angle_alpha   90.00
_cell.angle_beta   90.00
_cell.angle_gamma   90.00
#
_symmetry.space_group_name_H-M   'P 1'
#
loop_
_entity.id
_entity.type
_entity.pdbx_description
1 polymer ?
#
loop_
_entity_poly.entity_id
_entity_poly.type
_entity_poly.pdbx_seq_one_letter_code
_entity_poly.pdbx_strand_id
1 'polypeptide(L)' 'MRLTESINSEIKKAMLAKEAAKLKALRAIKAALLLEQTKGGDKQISEADEIKILQKLVKQRKDSAAIYEQN' A
#
# COMPACT_ATOMS: atom_id res chain seq x y z
N MET A 1 -5.91 -9.63 -13.20
CA MET A 1 -5.84 -8.23 -12.75
C MET A 1 -4.66 -8.11 -11.82
N ARG A 2 -3.72 -7.19 -12.07
CA ARG A 2 -2.59 -6.98 -11.17
C ARG A 2 -3.04 -6.19 -9.93
N LEU A 3 -2.38 -6.40 -8.79
CA LEU A 3 -2.69 -5.66 -7.56
C LEU A 3 -2.58 -4.14 -7.77
N THR A 4 -1.56 -3.71 -8.49
CA THR A 4 -1.31 -2.30 -8.83
C THR A 4 -2.45 -1.66 -9.65
N GLU A 5 -3.02 -2.39 -10.61
CA GLU A 5 -4.20 -1.94 -11.38
C GLU A 5 -5.43 -1.80 -10.48
N SER A 6 -5.64 -2.78 -9.61
CA SER A 6 -6.76 -2.78 -8.65
C SER A 6 -6.67 -1.62 -7.68
N ILE A 7 -5.47 -1.34 -7.14
CA ILE A 7 -5.21 -0.17 -6.28
C ILE A 7 -5.47 1.13 -7.01
N ASN A 8 -5.05 1.27 -8.28
CA ASN A 8 -5.32 2.47 -9.07
C ASN A 8 -6.83 2.70 -9.26
N SER A 9 -7.59 1.64 -9.51
CA SER A 9 -9.05 1.72 -9.62
C SER A 9 -9.69 2.15 -8.30
N GLU A 10 -9.30 1.53 -7.19
CA GLU A 10 -9.80 1.88 -5.85
C GLU A 10 -9.41 3.29 -5.43
N ILE A 11 -8.24 3.81 -5.83
CA ILE A 11 -7.85 5.21 -5.61
C ILE A 11 -8.85 6.15 -6.29
N LYS A 12 -9.19 5.89 -7.55
CA LYS A 12 -10.17 6.72 -8.28
C LYS A 12 -11.53 6.68 -7.59
N LYS A 13 -11.99 5.50 -7.18
CA LYS A 13 -13.26 5.36 -6.45
C LYS A 13 -13.22 6.12 -5.12
N ALA A 14 -12.16 5.98 -4.33
CA ALA A 14 -12.00 6.69 -3.05
C ALA A 14 -11.94 8.21 -3.23
N MET A 15 -11.35 8.70 -4.33
CA MET A 15 -11.37 10.13 -4.67
C MET A 15 -12.77 10.63 -4.98
N LEU A 16 -13.54 9.90 -5.81
CA LEU A 16 -14.92 10.25 -6.15
C LEU A 16 -15.85 10.21 -4.93
N ALA A 17 -15.67 9.20 -4.07
CA ALA A 17 -16.42 9.03 -2.83
C ALA A 17 -15.95 9.96 -1.69
N LYS A 18 -14.90 10.77 -1.90
CA LYS A 18 -14.29 11.67 -0.90
C LYS A 18 -13.85 10.96 0.39
N GLU A 19 -13.44 9.70 0.30
CA GLU A 19 -12.99 8.89 1.43
C GLU A 19 -11.52 9.18 1.76
N ALA A 20 -11.24 10.28 2.45
CA ALA A 20 -9.88 10.76 2.70
C ALA A 20 -8.96 9.71 3.38
N ALA A 21 -9.48 8.98 4.37
CA ALA A 21 -8.73 7.95 5.08
C ALA A 21 -8.35 6.78 4.15
N LYS A 22 -9.32 6.25 3.39
CA LYS A 22 -9.10 5.17 2.43
C LYS A 22 -8.13 5.60 1.32
N LEU A 23 -8.32 6.81 0.79
CA LEU A 23 -7.45 7.39 -0.23
C LEU A 23 -6.00 7.49 0.22
N LYS A 24 -5.76 7.95 1.47
CA LYS A 24 -4.42 8.03 2.06
C LYS A 24 -3.79 6.64 2.19
N ALA A 25 -4.55 5.66 2.67
CA ALA A 25 -4.08 4.28 2.81
C ALA A 25 -3.70 3.66 1.46
N LEU A 26 -4.55 3.80 0.44
CA LEU A 26 -4.31 3.26 -0.90
C LEU A 26 -3.09 3.90 -1.58
N ARG A 27 -2.92 5.23 -1.44
CA ARG A 27 -1.73 5.93 -1.96
C ARG A 27 -0.44 5.46 -1.28
N ALA A 28 -0.47 5.24 0.03
CA ALA A 28 0.68 4.72 0.76
C ALA A 28 1.08 3.31 0.29
N ILE A 29 0.10 2.43 0.04
CA ILE A 29 0.37 1.09 -0.50
C ILE A 29 0.99 1.19 -1.90
N LYS A 30 0.42 2.02 -2.79
CA LYS A 30 0.97 2.24 -4.14
C LYS A 30 2.42 2.72 -4.11
N ALA A 31 2.74 3.67 -3.22
CA ALA A 31 4.09 4.19 -3.08
C ALA A 31 5.10 3.10 -2.64
N ALA A 32 4.70 2.24 -1.69
CA ALA A 32 5.55 1.14 -1.23
C ALA A 32 5.81 0.09 -2.33
N LEU A 33 4.79 -0.25 -3.12
CA LEU A 33 4.94 -1.16 -4.26
C LEU A 33 5.87 -0.59 -5.33
N LEU A 34 5.72 0.70 -5.66
CA LEU A 34 6.59 1.39 -6.62
C LEU A 34 8.04 1.41 -6.14
N LEU A 35 8.26 1.70 -4.86
CA LEU A 35 9.59 1.73 -4.27
C LEU A 35 10.27 0.36 -4.27
N GLU A 36 9.50 -0.73 -4.16
CA GLU A 36 10.09 -2.07 -4.29
C GLU A 36 10.41 -2.43 -5.74
N GLN A 37 9.55 -2.02 -6.70
CA GLN A 37 9.82 -2.16 -8.13
C GLN A 37 11.13 -1.48 -8.55
N THR A 38 11.39 -0.28 -8.05
CA THR A 38 12.59 0.49 -8.42
C THR A 38 13.87 -0.03 -7.79
N LYS A 39 13.82 -0.71 -6.64
CA LYS A 39 15.00 -1.33 -6.00
C LYS A 39 15.60 -2.49 -6.80
N GLY A 40 14.77 -3.24 -7.52
CA GLY A 40 15.19 -4.41 -8.30
C GLY A 40 15.69 -4.09 -9.72
N GLY A 41 15.72 -2.80 -10.08
CA GLY A 41 16.01 -2.31 -11.43
C GLY A 41 14.87 -2.63 -12.40
N ASP A 42 13.81 -1.81 -12.41
CA ASP A 42 12.62 -1.87 -13.28
C ASP A 42 12.00 -3.28 -13.52
N LYS A 43 12.30 -4.23 -12.63
CA LYS A 43 11.76 -5.57 -12.70
C LYS A 43 10.33 -5.57 -12.20
N GLN A 44 9.49 -6.31 -12.91
CA GLN A 44 8.15 -6.64 -12.45
C GLN A 44 8.27 -7.40 -11.12
N ILE A 45 7.72 -6.81 -10.05
CA ILE A 45 7.56 -7.49 -8.77
C ILE A 45 6.61 -8.68 -8.91
N SER A 46 6.95 -9.78 -8.24
CA SER A 46 6.10 -10.97 -8.21
C SER A 46 4.90 -10.75 -7.28
N GLU A 47 3.81 -11.51 -7.48
CA GLU A 47 2.65 -11.48 -6.56
C GLU A 47 3.04 -11.85 -5.12
N ALA A 48 4.03 -12.73 -4.95
CA ALA A 48 4.54 -13.11 -3.63
C ALA A 48 5.21 -11.92 -2.92
N ASP A 49 5.95 -11.09 -3.66
CA ASP A 49 6.57 -9.89 -3.11
C ASP A 49 5.54 -8.81 -2.81
N GLU A 50 4.52 -8.66 -3.66
CA GLU A 50 3.37 -7.80 -3.41
C GLU A 50 2.69 -8.14 -2.07
N ILE A 51 2.42 -9.42 -1.82
CA ILE A 51 1.83 -9.89 -0.56
C ILE A 51 2.76 -9.60 0.63
N LYS A 52 4.07 -9.86 0.51
CA LYS A 52 5.04 -9.56 1.57
C LYS A 52 5.08 -8.07 1.93
N ILE A 53 5.02 -7.19 0.93
CA ILE A 53 4.97 -5.73 1.13
C ILE A 53 3.70 -5.37 1.89
N LEU A 54 2.54 -5.91 1.51
CA LEU A 54 1.28 -5.67 2.21
C LEU A 54 1.34 -6.14 3.68
N GLN A 55 1.87 -7.34 3.93
CA GLN A 55 2.03 -7.86 5.29
C GLN A 55 2.93 -6.97 6.15
N LYS A 56 4.06 -6.52 5.60
CA LYS A 56 4.98 -5.59 6.29
C LYS A 56 4.27 -4.28 6.62
N LEU A 57 3.53 -3.73 5.67
CA LEU A 57 2.76 -2.50 5.82
C LEU A 57 1.65 -2.62 6.87
N VAL A 58 1.00 -3.78 7.00
CA VAL A 58 0.01 -4.05 8.07
C VAL A 58 0.71 -4.09 9.42
N LYS A 59 1.83 -4.80 9.53
CA LYS A 59 2.60 -4.90 10.77
C LYS A 59 3.05 -3.53 11.26
N GLN A 60 3.67 -2.72 10.39
CA GLN A 60 4.13 -1.37 10.73
C GLN A 60 3.02 -0.48 11.28
N ARG A 61 1.80 -0.58 10.74
CA ARG A 61 0.66 0.23 11.22
C ARG A 61 0.14 -0.25 12.56
N LYS A 62 0.10 -1.57 12.79
CA LYS A 62 -0.26 -2.14 14.10
C LYS A 62 0.75 -1.76 15.16
N ASP A 63 2.04 -1.90 14.86
CA ASP A 63 3.12 -1.55 15.78
C ASP A 63 3.07 -0.04 16.11
N SER A 64 2.89 0.82 15.10
CA SER A 64 2.78 2.26 15.30
C SER A 64 1.53 2.68 16.08
N ALA A 65 0.40 1.97 15.92
CA ALA A 65 -0.81 2.21 16.69
C ALA A 65 -0.63 1.80 18.16
N ALA A 66 -0.03 0.63 18.41
CA ALA A 66 0.27 0.17 19.77
C ALA A 66 1.23 1.13 20.50
N ILE A 67 2.26 1.63 19.81
CA ILE A 67 3.16 2.66 20.38
C ILE A 67 2.41 3.94 20.71
N TYR A 68 1.48 4.36 19.84
CA TYR A 68 0.68 5.57 20.10
C TYR A 68 -0.25 5.41 21.30
N GLU A 69 -0.84 4.22 21.50
CA GLU A 69 -1.70 3.92 22.66
C GLU A 69 -0.94 3.78 23.99
N GLN A 70 0.36 3.48 23.94
CA GLN A 70 1.22 3.32 25.12
C GLN A 70 1.84 4.63 25.62
N ASN A 71 1.69 5.73 24.88
CA ASN A 71 2.15 7.07 25.26
C ASN A 71 0.97 7.97 25.64
#